data_AF-A0A495JV52-F1
#
_entry.id   AF-A0A495JV52-F1
#
_cell.length_a   1.000
_cell.length_b   1.000
_cell.length_c   1.000
_cell.angle_alpha   90.00
_cell.angle_beta   90.00
_cell.angle_gamma   90.00
#
_symmetry.space_group_name_H-M   'P 1'
#
loop_
_entity.id
_entity.type
_entity.pdbx_description
1 polymer ?
#
loop_
_entity_poly.entity_id
_entity_poly.type
_entity_poly.pdbx_seq_one_letter_code
_entity_poly.pdbx_strand_id
1 'polypeptide(L)'
;MTAPGTDPENDTPAGDSGTHRSNRRIRHWLAGAGVTALAAVLGITLALRSGAAPACAAPPTGNTVHKGKATFYDSAGSGGNCSFPSPPADRLYVALGPSEYAGAAACGGYLEVSGPKGKVRVVVMDQCAGCAPGHIDLSDEAFARIADRAQGVVPVTYRAVMSPPLDGGLTFRMKDGASQWWFAVQVGNHGNPLRSVEAKGPGGSFRAAARQNYNYWIIEGGLGPGPYSIRVTDVYGRQATATNIRMLAEQVQRSTASLAGPGTPAGTARTSSSSPSARPTPTASPAPTVTIPPSPTPAEVIAPATTLEALAGAAPLGTPRC
;
A
#
# COMPACT_ATOMS: atom_id res chain seq x y z
N MET A 1 40.11 61.22 3.03
CA MET A 1 40.91 61.66 4.20
C MET A 1 41.22 60.42 5.02
N THR A 2 42.50 60.07 5.05
CA THR A 2 43.28 59.42 6.13
C THR A 2 42.71 58.19 6.88
N ALA A 3 43.41 57.05 6.70
CA ALA A 3 43.61 55.94 7.67
C ALA A 3 44.50 56.43 8.87
N PRO A 4 45.02 55.61 9.83
CA PRO A 4 45.05 54.13 9.97
C PRO A 4 44.91 53.60 11.44
N GLY A 5 45.17 52.29 11.64
CA GLY A 5 45.19 51.56 12.93
C GLY A 5 46.57 51.46 13.63
N THR A 6 46.81 50.33 14.33
CA THR A 6 47.93 49.90 15.25
C THR A 6 47.67 50.22 16.73
N ASP A 7 47.96 49.43 17.79
CA ASP A 7 48.53 48.09 18.11
C ASP A 7 48.44 47.97 19.69
N PRO A 8 49.18 47.15 20.49
CA PRO A 8 49.36 45.68 20.55
C PRO A 8 49.34 45.07 22.02
N GLU A 9 49.67 43.77 22.09
CA GLU A 9 50.47 43.03 23.13
C GLU A 9 49.92 42.64 24.52
N ASN A 10 50.06 41.33 24.80
CA ASN A 10 50.74 40.64 25.93
C ASN A 10 49.91 39.49 26.52
N ASP A 11 50.42 38.33 26.92
CA ASP A 11 51.71 37.65 26.76
C ASP A 11 51.45 36.19 27.17
N THR A 12 52.06 35.22 26.49
CA THR A 12 52.16 33.83 26.96
C THR A 12 53.44 33.71 27.79
N PRO A 13 53.58 32.74 28.72
CA PRO A 13 54.35 31.57 28.29
C PRO A 13 53.87 30.23 28.86
N ALA A 14 54.12 29.22 28.04
CA ALA A 14 54.19 27.82 28.41
C ALA A 14 55.57 27.46 28.99
N GLY A 15 55.64 26.35 29.70
CA GLY A 15 56.87 25.63 30.09
C GLY A 15 56.70 24.97 31.45
N ASP A 16 57.23 23.79 31.75
CA ASP A 16 57.96 22.79 30.99
C ASP A 16 57.96 21.52 31.86
N SER A 17 58.22 20.40 31.20
CA SER A 17 58.52 19.04 31.62
C SER A 17 59.38 18.83 32.88
N GLY A 18 59.30 17.61 33.45
CA GLY A 18 60.40 17.08 34.29
C GLY A 18 60.02 16.04 35.34
N THR A 19 60.19 14.77 34.99
CA THR A 19 60.12 13.58 35.86
C THR A 19 61.25 13.52 36.91
N HIS A 20 61.03 12.96 38.12
CA HIS A 20 61.98 12.02 38.76
C HIS A 20 61.41 11.26 40.00
N ARG A 21 61.42 9.94 39.83
CA ARG A 21 61.48 8.76 40.73
C ARG A 21 61.94 8.95 42.21
N SER A 22 61.27 8.30 43.17
CA SER A 22 61.79 7.20 44.04
C SER A 22 60.75 6.84 45.14
N ASN A 23 60.24 5.60 45.19
CA ASN A 23 60.75 4.39 45.85
C ASN A 23 60.36 4.25 47.33
N ARG A 24 59.36 3.43 47.62
CA ARG A 24 59.32 2.64 48.87
C ARG A 24 58.74 1.25 48.61
N ARG A 25 59.61 0.26 48.75
CA ARG A 25 59.31 -1.17 48.81
C ARG A 25 58.73 -1.50 50.19
N ILE A 26 57.68 -2.32 50.25
CA ILE A 26 57.56 -3.38 51.26
C ILE A 26 57.05 -4.64 50.54
N ARG A 27 57.70 -5.75 50.90
CA ARG A 27 57.69 -7.07 50.28
C ARG A 27 56.72 -8.01 51.01
N HIS A 28 56.04 -8.84 50.19
CA HIS A 28 55.66 -10.25 50.32
C HIS A 28 54.93 -10.76 51.58
N TRP A 29 53.81 -11.48 51.36
CA TRP A 29 53.74 -12.93 51.59
C TRP A 29 52.59 -13.54 50.75
N LEU A 30 52.90 -14.63 50.05
CA LEU A 30 51.97 -15.53 49.35
C LEU A 30 51.42 -16.55 50.35
N ALA A 31 50.13 -16.88 50.28
CA ALA A 31 49.59 -18.25 50.36
C ALA A 31 48.08 -18.22 50.55
N GLY A 32 47.37 -19.15 49.90
CA GLY A 32 46.01 -19.52 50.30
C GLY A 32 45.01 -19.63 49.16
N ALA A 33 45.24 -20.57 48.25
CA ALA A 33 44.14 -21.20 47.52
C ALA A 33 43.13 -21.77 48.52
N GLY A 34 41.85 -21.44 48.37
CA GLY A 34 40.82 -21.96 49.26
C GLY A 34 39.42 -21.49 48.88
N VAL A 35 38.62 -22.45 48.44
CA VAL A 35 37.16 -22.41 48.34
C VAL A 35 36.58 -21.77 47.07
N THR A 36 36.88 -22.43 45.95
CA THR A 36 35.88 -22.70 44.92
C THR A 36 34.69 -23.47 45.55
N ALA A 37 33.57 -22.78 45.77
CA ALA A 37 32.20 -23.32 45.71
C ALA A 37 31.23 -22.41 46.47
N LEU A 38 30.94 -21.20 45.96
CA LEU A 38 29.67 -20.51 46.22
C LEU A 38 29.48 -19.28 45.29
N ALA A 39 29.66 -19.46 43.98
CA ALA A 39 29.39 -18.42 42.98
C ALA A 39 28.62 -18.96 41.77
N ALA A 40 27.69 -19.89 42.04
CA ALA A 40 26.87 -20.53 41.02
C ALA A 40 25.40 -20.64 41.46
N VAL A 41 24.82 -19.61 42.09
CA VAL A 41 23.35 -19.52 42.30
C VAL A 41 22.79 -18.09 42.16
N LEU A 42 23.60 -17.02 42.10
CA LEU A 42 23.09 -15.65 41.92
C LEU A 42 23.28 -15.08 40.50
N GLY A 43 23.12 -15.94 39.48
CA GLY A 43 23.30 -15.58 38.08
C GLY A 43 22.24 -16.17 37.15
N ILE A 44 21.09 -16.62 37.69
CA ILE A 44 20.02 -17.25 36.91
C ILE A 44 18.65 -16.75 37.40
N THR A 45 18.39 -15.45 37.28
CA THR A 45 17.02 -14.90 37.15
C THR A 45 17.00 -13.71 36.20
N LEU A 46 17.67 -13.83 35.05
CA LEU A 46 17.36 -13.01 33.87
C LEU A 46 16.93 -13.93 32.73
N ALA A 47 16.04 -14.88 33.06
CA ALA A 47 15.37 -15.70 32.08
C ALA A 47 14.31 -14.85 31.36
N LEU A 48 14.64 -14.48 30.13
CA LEU A 48 13.73 -14.24 29.00
C LEU A 48 12.38 -13.59 29.33
N ARG A 49 12.37 -12.25 29.44
CA ARG A 49 11.31 -11.49 28.76
C ARG A 49 11.76 -11.24 27.33
N SER A 50 11.79 -12.30 26.53
CA SER A 50 11.58 -12.15 25.09
C SER A 50 10.13 -11.71 24.93
N GLY A 51 9.87 -10.42 25.17
CA GLY A 51 8.70 -9.81 24.58
C GLY A 51 8.86 -10.05 23.09
N ALA A 52 8.04 -10.94 22.53
CA ALA A 52 7.83 -10.92 21.09
C ALA A 52 7.54 -9.46 20.77
N ALA A 53 8.45 -8.82 20.03
CA ALA A 53 8.13 -7.51 19.47
C ALA A 53 6.73 -7.68 18.85
N PRO A 54 5.77 -6.77 19.14
CA PRO A 54 4.45 -6.89 18.56
C PRO A 54 4.66 -7.11 17.07
N ALA A 55 4.17 -8.24 16.55
CA ALA A 55 4.36 -8.58 15.15
C ALA A 55 3.89 -7.37 14.35
N CYS A 56 4.82 -6.72 13.64
CA CYS A 56 4.53 -5.49 12.93
C CYS A 56 3.32 -5.75 12.02
N ALA A 57 2.34 -4.85 12.05
CA ALA A 57 1.19 -4.95 11.18
C ALA A 57 1.67 -5.04 9.73
N ALA A 58 1.31 -6.11 9.03
CA ALA A 58 1.78 -6.40 7.69
C ALA A 58 0.66 -7.06 6.88
N PRO A 59 0.50 -6.67 5.60
CA PRO A 59 -0.46 -7.31 4.73
C PRO A 59 -0.07 -8.77 4.45
N PRO A 60 -1.05 -9.69 4.31
CA PRO A 60 -0.78 -11.00 3.75
C PRO A 60 -0.15 -10.85 2.35
N THR A 61 1.04 -11.41 2.17
CA THR A 61 1.81 -11.35 0.91
C THR A 61 2.52 -12.67 0.64
N GLY A 62 2.96 -12.87 -0.59
CA GLY A 62 3.60 -14.11 -1.04
C GLY A 62 2.64 -15.30 -1.05
N ASN A 63 3.21 -16.50 -0.83
CA ASN A 63 2.47 -17.76 -0.91
C ASN A 63 2.18 -18.38 0.48
N THR A 64 2.42 -17.63 1.55
CA THR A 64 2.18 -18.11 2.92
C THR A 64 0.71 -18.40 3.12
N VAL A 65 0.41 -19.60 3.62
CA VAL A 65 -0.95 -20.01 3.97
C VAL A 65 -1.21 -19.67 5.44
N HIS A 66 -2.17 -18.79 5.65
CA HIS A 66 -2.67 -18.39 6.97
C HIS A 66 -3.84 -19.30 7.36
N LYS A 67 -3.91 -19.66 8.64
CA LYS A 67 -5.06 -20.37 9.23
C LYS A 67 -5.86 -19.38 10.06
N GLY A 68 -7.17 -19.45 9.97
CA GLY A 68 -8.03 -18.47 10.60
C GLY A 68 -9.49 -18.88 10.63
N LYS A 69 -10.35 -17.88 10.81
CA LYS A 69 -11.80 -18.00 10.72
C LYS A 69 -12.36 -16.88 9.86
N ALA A 70 -13.50 -17.15 9.24
CA ALA A 70 -14.25 -16.16 8.48
C ALA A 70 -15.63 -15.92 9.11
N THR A 71 -16.05 -14.67 9.15
CA THR A 71 -17.45 -14.23 9.26
C THR A 71 -17.88 -13.60 7.93
N PHE A 72 -19.07 -13.01 7.89
CA PHE A 72 -19.54 -12.25 6.75
C PHE A 72 -20.22 -10.92 7.12
N TYR A 73 -20.22 -10.00 6.17
CA TYR A 73 -20.90 -8.70 6.25
C TYR A 73 -21.39 -8.22 4.87
N ASP A 74 -22.22 -7.17 4.89
CA ASP A 74 -22.59 -6.39 3.72
C ASP A 74 -22.02 -4.97 3.86
N SER A 75 -21.30 -4.49 2.85
CA SER A 75 -20.77 -3.12 2.82
C SER A 75 -21.83 -2.05 2.54
N ALA A 76 -23.08 -2.44 2.31
CA ALA A 76 -24.20 -1.55 1.97
C ALA A 76 -23.88 -0.61 0.77
N GLY A 77 -23.09 -1.10 -0.18
CA GLY A 77 -22.67 -0.34 -1.36
C GLY A 77 -21.47 0.60 -1.13
N SER A 78 -20.92 0.66 0.08
CA SER A 78 -19.68 1.39 0.37
C SER A 78 -18.45 0.65 -0.16
N GLY A 79 -17.42 1.40 -0.56
CA GLY A 79 -16.10 0.86 -0.94
C GLY A 79 -15.15 0.61 0.24
N GLY A 80 -15.68 0.57 1.46
CA GLY A 80 -14.97 0.23 2.69
C GLY A 80 -13.90 1.25 3.10
N ASN A 81 -13.12 0.92 4.12
CA ASN A 81 -12.02 1.74 4.60
C ASN A 81 -10.93 1.96 3.52
N CYS A 82 -10.84 1.11 2.50
CA CYS A 82 -9.97 1.36 1.33
C CYS A 82 -10.50 2.47 0.39
N SER A 83 -11.62 3.12 0.72
CA SER A 83 -12.20 4.26 -0.01
C SER A 83 -12.44 4.00 -1.49
N PHE A 84 -12.72 2.75 -1.89
CA PHE A 84 -13.06 2.47 -3.28
C PHE A 84 -14.36 3.21 -3.66
N PRO A 85 -14.57 3.58 -4.94
CA PRO A 85 -15.80 4.27 -5.35
C PRO A 85 -17.05 3.41 -5.14
N SER A 86 -16.90 2.09 -5.21
CA SER A 86 -17.95 1.10 -4.97
C SER A 86 -17.34 -0.28 -4.68
N PRO A 87 -18.11 -1.24 -4.17
CA PRO A 87 -17.74 -2.65 -4.20
C PRO A 87 -17.44 -3.15 -5.62
N PRO A 88 -16.66 -4.24 -5.76
CA PRO A 88 -16.52 -4.92 -7.05
C PRO A 88 -17.88 -5.45 -7.51
N ALA A 89 -18.08 -5.52 -8.83
CA ALA A 89 -19.37 -5.89 -9.43
C ALA A 89 -19.83 -7.31 -9.07
N ASP A 90 -18.89 -8.23 -8.85
CA ASP A 90 -19.16 -9.61 -8.41
C ASP A 90 -19.40 -9.73 -6.89
N ARG A 91 -19.29 -8.60 -6.17
CA ARG A 91 -19.39 -8.47 -4.71
C ARG A 91 -18.44 -9.38 -3.95
N LEU A 92 -17.27 -9.72 -4.52
CA LEU A 92 -16.28 -10.56 -3.85
C LEU A 92 -15.20 -9.71 -3.17
N TYR A 93 -15.47 -9.31 -1.93
CA TYR A 93 -14.57 -8.50 -1.12
C TYR A 93 -14.38 -9.08 0.29
N VAL A 94 -13.38 -8.56 0.98
CA VAL A 94 -13.04 -8.94 2.36
C VAL A 94 -12.56 -7.73 3.15
N ALA A 95 -12.92 -7.70 4.44
CA ALA A 95 -12.35 -6.84 5.45
C ALA A 95 -11.31 -7.62 6.27
N LEU A 96 -10.16 -7.00 6.54
CA LEU A 96 -9.10 -7.59 7.36
C LEU A 96 -9.03 -6.93 8.74
N GLY A 97 -8.59 -7.68 9.75
CA GLY A 97 -8.27 -7.11 11.06
C GLY A 97 -7.14 -6.07 10.97
N PRO A 98 -6.97 -5.15 11.95
CA PRO A 98 -6.03 -4.02 11.83
C PRO A 98 -4.58 -4.43 11.57
N SER A 99 -4.15 -5.56 12.14
CA SER A 99 -2.80 -6.10 11.95
C SER A 99 -2.51 -6.52 10.51
N GLU A 100 -3.51 -7.02 9.79
CA GLU A 100 -3.37 -7.47 8.40
C GLU A 100 -3.80 -6.40 7.40
N TYR A 101 -4.72 -5.50 7.77
CA TYR A 101 -5.04 -4.30 7.01
C TYR A 101 -3.80 -3.38 6.88
N ALA A 102 -3.01 -3.32 7.96
CA ALA A 102 -1.69 -2.68 8.01
C ALA A 102 -1.71 -1.24 7.47
N GLY A 103 -2.65 -0.42 7.96
CA GLY A 103 -2.77 0.98 7.56
C GLY A 103 -2.99 1.16 6.06
N ALA A 104 -3.92 0.38 5.48
CA ALA A 104 -4.24 0.32 4.06
C ALA A 104 -3.12 -0.24 3.16
N ALA A 105 -2.09 -0.86 3.73
CA ALA A 105 -1.08 -1.55 2.93
C ALA A 105 -1.68 -2.76 2.18
N ALA A 106 -2.72 -3.40 2.72
CA ALA A 106 -3.40 -4.53 2.08
C ALA A 106 -4.40 -4.13 0.98
N CYS A 107 -4.86 -2.87 0.96
CA CYS A 107 -5.93 -2.42 0.07
C CYS A 107 -5.63 -2.72 -1.41
N GLY A 108 -6.64 -3.22 -2.13
CA GLY A 108 -6.55 -3.59 -3.55
C GLY A 108 -5.71 -4.83 -3.85
N GLY A 109 -5.12 -5.46 -2.82
CA GLY A 109 -4.60 -6.82 -2.89
C GLY A 109 -5.73 -7.85 -2.95
N TYR A 110 -5.39 -9.08 -3.31
CA TYR A 110 -6.35 -10.19 -3.41
C TYR A 110 -5.96 -11.35 -2.50
N LEU A 111 -6.96 -12.03 -1.95
CA LEU A 111 -6.79 -13.28 -1.21
C LEU A 111 -7.52 -14.43 -1.92
N GLU A 112 -6.93 -15.63 -1.90
CA GLU A 112 -7.64 -16.88 -2.12
C GLU A 112 -7.99 -17.44 -0.75
N VAL A 113 -9.29 -17.55 -0.46
CA VAL A 113 -9.83 -18.08 0.78
C VAL A 113 -10.42 -19.45 0.51
N SER A 114 -10.03 -20.44 1.32
CA SER A 114 -10.53 -21.81 1.27
C SER A 114 -11.32 -22.10 2.54
N GLY A 115 -12.55 -22.58 2.39
CA GLY A 115 -13.42 -23.02 3.47
C GLY A 115 -14.08 -24.38 3.16
N PRO A 116 -15.04 -24.82 3.98
CA PRO A 116 -15.64 -26.15 3.90
C PRO A 116 -16.23 -26.55 2.53
N LYS A 117 -16.82 -25.61 1.80
CA LYS A 117 -17.49 -25.88 0.50
C LYS A 117 -16.60 -25.65 -0.71
N GLY A 118 -15.45 -25.00 -0.55
CA GLY A 118 -14.61 -24.65 -1.69
C GLY A 118 -13.75 -23.41 -1.46
N LYS A 119 -13.48 -22.70 -2.54
CA LYS A 119 -12.56 -21.57 -2.56
C LYS A 119 -13.16 -20.36 -3.25
N VAL A 120 -12.76 -19.17 -2.81
CA VAL A 120 -13.12 -17.91 -3.42
C VAL A 120 -11.92 -16.97 -3.46
N ARG A 121 -11.82 -16.19 -4.54
CA ARG A 121 -10.88 -15.07 -4.64
C ARG A 121 -11.63 -13.77 -4.31
N VAL A 122 -11.07 -12.97 -3.41
CA VAL A 122 -11.68 -11.72 -2.92
C VAL A 122 -10.66 -10.59 -2.97
N VAL A 123 -11.14 -9.36 -3.20
CA VAL A 123 -10.32 -8.15 -3.07
C VAL A 123 -10.37 -7.60 -1.65
N VAL A 124 -9.23 -7.18 -1.11
CA VAL A 124 -9.18 -6.49 0.18
C VAL A 124 -9.71 -5.07 0.00
N MET A 125 -10.87 -4.81 0.60
CA MET A 125 -11.65 -3.58 0.41
C MET A 125 -11.81 -2.79 1.72
N ASP A 126 -11.63 -3.43 2.87
CA ASP A 126 -12.06 -2.84 4.14
C ASP A 126 -11.21 -3.28 5.34
N GLN A 127 -11.44 -2.63 6.48
CA GLN A 127 -10.87 -2.98 7.77
C GLN A 127 -11.98 -3.40 8.74
N CYS A 128 -11.89 -4.61 9.29
CA CYS A 128 -12.70 -5.05 10.41
C CYS A 128 -12.00 -4.67 11.72
N ALA A 129 -12.36 -3.53 12.32
CA ALA A 129 -11.69 -3.01 13.52
C ALA A 129 -11.75 -3.99 14.72
N GLY A 130 -12.81 -4.77 14.84
CA GLY A 130 -13.00 -5.77 15.90
C GLY A 130 -12.40 -7.14 15.62
N CYS A 131 -11.85 -7.38 14.42
CA CYS A 131 -11.32 -8.68 14.06
C CYS A 131 -9.91 -8.88 14.62
N ALA A 132 -9.72 -9.99 15.34
CA ALA A 132 -8.41 -10.45 15.79
C ALA A 132 -7.54 -10.91 14.59
N PRO A 133 -6.21 -11.03 14.76
CA PRO A 133 -5.35 -11.64 13.73
C PRO A 133 -5.88 -13.01 13.31
N GLY A 134 -5.97 -13.27 12.00
CA GLY A 134 -6.55 -14.53 11.49
C GLY A 134 -8.07 -14.55 11.40
N HIS A 135 -8.77 -13.48 11.79
CA HIS A 135 -10.21 -13.32 11.57
C HIS A 135 -10.43 -12.38 10.39
N ILE A 136 -10.94 -12.93 9.29
CA ILE A 136 -11.33 -12.17 8.09
C ILE A 136 -12.85 -12.05 8.00
N ASP A 137 -13.35 -10.94 7.48
CA ASP A 137 -14.79 -10.72 7.33
C ASP A 137 -15.14 -10.63 5.84
N LEU A 138 -15.76 -11.68 5.31
CA LEU A 138 -16.03 -11.80 3.88
C LEU A 138 -17.30 -11.04 3.51
N SER A 139 -17.46 -10.66 2.25
CA SER A 139 -18.80 -10.32 1.77
C SER A 139 -19.75 -11.51 1.90
N ASP A 140 -21.04 -11.21 2.05
CA ASP A 140 -22.14 -12.17 2.01
C ASP A 140 -22.04 -13.15 0.82
N GLU A 141 -21.69 -12.65 -0.37
CA GLU A 141 -21.52 -13.45 -1.58
C GLU A 141 -20.26 -14.30 -1.56
N ALA A 142 -19.16 -13.80 -1.01
CA ALA A 142 -17.92 -14.57 -0.90
C ALA A 142 -18.04 -15.69 0.14
N PHE A 143 -18.68 -15.43 1.28
CA PHE A 143 -18.92 -16.43 2.31
C PHE A 143 -19.77 -17.59 1.80
N ALA A 144 -20.83 -17.30 1.05
CA ALA A 144 -21.72 -18.32 0.48
C ALA A 144 -21.01 -19.30 -0.48
N ARG A 145 -19.87 -18.90 -1.06
CA ARG A 145 -19.02 -19.76 -1.91
C ARG A 145 -18.16 -20.74 -1.12
N ILE A 146 -17.87 -20.45 0.16
CA ILE A 146 -16.96 -21.27 0.98
C ILE A 146 -17.66 -21.96 2.16
N ALA A 147 -18.86 -21.53 2.56
CA ALA A 147 -19.63 -22.13 3.65
C ALA A 147 -21.14 -21.91 3.49
N ASP A 148 -21.92 -22.57 4.35
CA ASP A 148 -23.34 -22.25 4.54
C ASP A 148 -23.46 -21.06 5.49
N ARG A 149 -24.25 -20.05 5.11
CA ARG A 149 -24.49 -18.84 5.92
C ARG A 149 -25.02 -19.17 7.32
N ALA A 150 -25.79 -20.24 7.47
CA ALA A 150 -26.32 -20.66 8.77
C ALA A 150 -25.22 -21.00 9.79
N GLN A 151 -23.98 -21.27 9.33
CA GLN A 151 -22.86 -21.54 10.23
C GLN A 151 -22.33 -20.27 10.92
N GLY A 152 -22.54 -19.08 10.34
CA GLY A 152 -22.12 -17.77 10.88
C GLY A 152 -20.60 -17.54 10.87
N VAL A 153 -19.85 -18.47 11.47
CA VAL A 153 -18.39 -18.46 11.57
C VAL A 153 -17.87 -19.82 11.11
N VAL A 154 -16.86 -19.84 10.24
CA VAL A 154 -16.22 -21.09 9.80
C VAL A 154 -14.69 -21.02 9.85
N PRO A 155 -14.00 -22.14 10.11
CA PRO A 155 -12.57 -22.20 9.94
C PRO A 155 -12.21 -22.07 8.46
N VAL A 156 -11.16 -21.29 8.17
CA VAL A 156 -10.66 -21.06 6.81
C VAL A 156 -9.14 -21.11 6.77
N THR A 157 -8.63 -21.29 5.56
CA THR A 157 -7.25 -20.92 5.25
C THR A 157 -7.25 -19.88 4.14
N TYR A 158 -6.33 -18.93 4.18
CA TYR A 158 -6.21 -17.93 3.14
C TYR A 158 -4.74 -17.63 2.81
N ARG A 159 -4.50 -17.19 1.59
CA ARG A 159 -3.19 -16.70 1.14
C ARG A 159 -3.37 -15.55 0.16
N ALA A 160 -2.35 -14.72 0.00
CA ALA A 160 -2.36 -13.70 -1.05
C ALA A 160 -2.39 -14.34 -2.44
N VAL A 161 -3.09 -13.70 -3.37
CA VAL A 161 -3.01 -14.02 -4.80
C VAL A 161 -1.94 -13.14 -5.40
N MET A 162 -0.85 -13.76 -5.83
CA MET A 162 0.20 -13.05 -6.55
C MET A 162 -0.22 -12.84 -8.00
N SER A 163 -0.16 -11.59 -8.47
CA SER A 163 -0.38 -11.24 -9.88
C SER A 163 -1.70 -11.75 -10.45
N PRO A 164 -2.86 -11.46 -9.82
CA PRO A 164 -4.13 -11.88 -10.38
C PRO A 164 -4.29 -11.31 -11.80
N PRO A 165 -4.86 -12.07 -12.75
CA PRO A 165 -5.22 -11.52 -14.04
C PRO A 165 -6.28 -10.44 -13.83
N LEU A 166 -6.00 -9.23 -14.30
CA LEU A 166 -6.88 -8.07 -14.20
C LEU A 166 -7.11 -7.49 -15.60
N ASP A 167 -8.34 -7.05 -15.84
CA ASP A 167 -8.70 -6.38 -17.08
C ASP A 167 -8.31 -4.90 -17.03
N GLY A 168 -7.66 -4.43 -18.11
CA GLY A 168 -7.21 -3.05 -18.24
C GLY A 168 -6.00 -2.70 -17.37
N GLY A 169 -5.51 -1.46 -17.53
CA GLY A 169 -4.39 -0.96 -16.75
C GLY A 169 -4.80 -0.38 -15.39
N LEU A 170 -3.80 0.17 -14.70
CA LEU A 170 -3.95 0.87 -13.43
C LEU A 170 -4.99 1.98 -13.53
N THR A 171 -5.76 2.16 -12.46
CA THR A 171 -6.72 3.24 -12.33
C THR A 171 -6.24 4.27 -11.32
N PHE A 172 -6.61 5.53 -11.55
CA PHE A 172 -6.24 6.67 -10.71
C PHE A 172 -7.48 7.50 -10.42
N ARG A 173 -7.75 7.77 -9.14
CA ARG A 173 -8.85 8.64 -8.72
C ARG A 173 -8.29 9.72 -7.82
N MET A 174 -8.36 10.97 -8.25
CA MET A 174 -7.96 12.10 -7.40
C MET A 174 -8.97 12.23 -6.27
N LYS A 175 -8.50 12.51 -5.05
CA LYS A 175 -9.40 12.71 -3.91
C LYS A 175 -10.22 13.98 -4.11
N ASP A 176 -11.42 14.01 -3.53
CA ASP A 176 -12.07 15.29 -3.28
C ASP A 176 -11.14 16.24 -2.50
N GLY A 177 -11.12 17.51 -2.92
CA GLY A 177 -10.18 18.53 -2.46
C GLY A 177 -8.77 18.49 -3.08
N ALA A 178 -8.43 17.48 -3.90
CA ALA A 178 -7.14 17.43 -4.59
C ALA A 178 -6.98 18.60 -5.58
N SER A 179 -5.80 19.21 -5.57
CA SER A 179 -5.48 20.39 -6.36
C SER A 179 -4.00 20.46 -6.71
N GLN A 180 -3.61 21.48 -7.47
CA GLN A 180 -2.20 21.73 -7.79
C GLN A 180 -1.32 22.00 -6.56
N TRP A 181 -1.92 22.40 -5.43
CA TRP A 181 -1.26 22.71 -4.15
C TRP A 181 -1.35 21.55 -3.14
N TRP A 182 -2.19 20.55 -3.40
CA TRP A 182 -2.32 19.37 -2.55
C TRP A 182 -2.68 18.16 -3.41
N PHE A 183 -1.72 17.25 -3.57
CA PHE A 183 -1.90 16.08 -4.43
C PHE A 183 -2.32 14.88 -3.58
N ALA A 184 -3.47 14.30 -3.90
CA ALA A 184 -3.96 13.08 -3.26
C ALA A 184 -4.58 12.16 -4.30
N VAL A 185 -4.02 10.96 -4.45
CA VAL A 185 -4.47 9.98 -5.46
C VAL A 185 -4.72 8.62 -4.81
N GLN A 186 -5.81 7.98 -5.20
CA GLN A 186 -6.03 6.56 -5.00
C GLN A 186 -5.59 5.82 -6.26
N VAL A 187 -4.80 4.77 -6.09
CA VAL A 187 -4.40 3.86 -7.16
C VAL A 187 -5.21 2.58 -7.04
N GLY A 188 -5.86 2.16 -8.11
CA GLY A 188 -6.62 0.91 -8.19
C GLY A 188 -6.12 0.00 -9.30
N ASN A 189 -6.75 -1.18 -9.40
CA ASN A 189 -6.47 -2.20 -10.42
C ASN A 189 -4.98 -2.63 -10.50
N HIS A 190 -4.29 -2.67 -9.36
CA HIS A 190 -2.86 -3.02 -9.27
C HIS A 190 -2.62 -4.50 -8.88
N GLY A 191 -3.64 -5.19 -8.35
CA GLY A 191 -3.66 -6.63 -8.05
C GLY A 191 -2.85 -7.05 -6.83
N ASN A 192 -1.64 -6.52 -6.69
CA ASN A 192 -0.74 -6.81 -5.58
C ASN A 192 -0.67 -5.60 -4.66
N PRO A 193 -0.51 -5.78 -3.34
CA PRO A 193 -0.23 -4.67 -2.43
C PRO A 193 0.87 -3.74 -2.98
N LEU A 194 0.59 -2.44 -3.03
CA LEU A 194 1.58 -1.46 -3.43
C LEU A 194 2.59 -1.28 -2.31
N ARG A 195 3.87 -1.05 -2.65
CA ARG A 195 4.91 -0.63 -1.72
C ARG A 195 5.04 0.88 -1.69
N SER A 196 5.08 1.51 -2.86
CA SER A 196 5.25 2.95 -3.01
C SER A 196 4.49 3.51 -4.20
N VAL A 197 4.10 4.78 -4.07
CA VAL A 197 3.61 5.62 -5.15
C VAL A 197 4.45 6.88 -5.16
N GLU A 198 4.94 7.24 -6.33
CA GLU A 198 5.65 8.50 -6.58
C GLU A 198 4.94 9.23 -7.71
N ALA A 199 4.93 10.56 -7.66
CA ALA A 199 4.32 11.34 -8.72
C ALA A 199 5.12 12.61 -9.03
N LYS A 200 4.96 13.11 -10.25
CA LYS A 200 5.53 14.38 -10.71
C LYS A 200 4.56 15.11 -11.63
N GLY A 201 4.57 16.44 -11.57
CA GLY A 201 3.96 17.30 -12.57
C GLY A 201 4.88 17.52 -13.79
N PRO A 202 4.46 18.37 -14.74
CA PRO A 202 5.30 18.77 -15.88
C PRO A 202 6.60 19.44 -15.41
N GLY A 203 7.74 19.05 -15.99
CA GLY A 203 9.06 19.63 -15.67
C GLY A 203 9.61 19.31 -14.26
N GLY A 204 8.83 18.68 -13.38
CA GLY A 204 9.25 18.32 -12.02
C GLY A 204 9.98 16.98 -11.91
N SER A 205 10.49 16.69 -10.72
CA SER A 205 11.05 15.39 -10.33
C SER A 205 10.00 14.53 -9.61
N PHE A 206 10.20 13.21 -9.60
CA PHE A 206 9.35 12.30 -8.83
C PHE A 206 9.49 12.58 -7.34
N ARG A 207 8.36 12.74 -6.67
CA ARG A 207 8.25 12.88 -5.22
C ARG A 207 7.49 11.69 -4.66
N ALA A 208 7.99 11.14 -3.56
CA ALA A 208 7.31 10.06 -2.85
C ALA A 208 6.02 10.56 -2.21
N ALA A 209 4.94 9.83 -2.43
CA ALA A 209 3.66 10.07 -1.78
C ALA A 209 3.57 9.26 -0.47
N ALA A 210 3.01 9.87 0.56
CA ALA A 210 2.73 9.23 1.84
C ALA A 210 1.40 8.48 1.76
N ARG A 211 1.44 7.16 2.01
CA ARG A 211 0.22 6.35 2.14
C ARG A 211 -0.56 6.77 3.37
N GLN A 212 -1.87 6.88 3.20
CA GLN A 212 -2.84 7.08 4.28
C GLN A 212 -3.55 5.77 4.62
N ASN A 213 -4.08 5.70 5.84
CA ASN A 213 -4.84 4.53 6.33
C ASN A 213 -6.20 4.31 5.65
N TYR A 214 -6.51 5.06 4.58
CA TYR A 214 -7.72 4.93 3.78
C TYR A 214 -7.43 4.81 2.27
N ASN A 215 -6.25 4.25 1.91
CA ASN A 215 -5.83 3.91 0.54
C ASN A 215 -5.61 5.09 -0.42
N TYR A 216 -5.32 6.28 0.12
CA TYR A 216 -4.84 7.41 -0.65
C TYR A 216 -3.34 7.64 -0.44
N TRP A 217 -2.72 8.25 -1.44
CA TRP A 217 -1.31 8.60 -1.47
C TRP A 217 -1.19 10.10 -1.63
N ILE A 218 -0.57 10.76 -0.64
CA ILE A 218 -0.55 12.22 -0.52
C ILE A 218 0.86 12.78 -0.73
N ILE A 219 0.94 13.86 -1.50
CA ILE A 219 2.12 14.72 -1.58
C ILE A 219 1.72 16.13 -1.15
N GLU A 220 2.18 16.52 0.04
CA GLU A 220 1.98 17.87 0.57
C GLU A 220 2.66 18.93 -0.30
N GLY A 221 2.06 20.11 -0.41
CA GLY A 221 2.53 21.20 -1.29
C GLY A 221 2.26 20.98 -2.79
N GLY A 222 1.63 19.85 -3.17
CA GLY A 222 1.11 19.61 -4.51
C GLY A 222 2.19 19.41 -5.58
N LEU A 223 1.76 19.31 -6.84
CA LEU A 223 2.64 18.99 -7.99
C LEU A 223 2.47 19.97 -9.16
N GLY A 224 1.84 21.12 -8.94
CA GLY A 224 1.45 22.04 -10.01
C GLY A 224 0.23 21.56 -10.79
N PRO A 225 -0.13 22.20 -11.91
CA PRO A 225 -1.42 21.99 -12.60
C PRO A 225 -1.58 20.62 -13.28
N GLY A 226 -0.52 19.82 -13.39
CA GLY A 226 -0.53 18.59 -14.16
C GLY A 226 -0.46 18.83 -15.68
N PRO A 227 -0.67 17.79 -16.51
CA PRO A 227 -0.96 16.41 -16.11
C PRO A 227 0.24 15.75 -15.41
N TYR A 228 -0.04 14.68 -14.67
CA TYR A 228 0.94 14.00 -13.82
C TYR A 228 1.48 12.74 -14.48
N SER A 229 2.73 12.41 -14.14
CA SER A 229 3.26 11.05 -14.28
C SER A 229 3.27 10.40 -12.89
N ILE A 230 2.69 9.21 -12.76
CA ILE A 230 2.58 8.48 -11.50
C ILE A 230 3.28 7.14 -11.67
N ARG A 231 4.30 6.91 -10.85
CA ARG A 231 5.08 5.68 -10.79
C ARG A 231 4.64 4.89 -9.57
N VAL A 232 4.24 3.64 -9.80
CA VAL A 232 3.77 2.73 -8.77
C VAL A 232 4.70 1.55 -8.68
N THR A 233 5.03 1.13 -7.47
CA THR A 233 5.86 -0.05 -7.23
C THR A 233 5.16 -0.98 -6.26
N ASP A 234 5.04 -2.26 -6.58
CA ASP A 234 4.41 -3.25 -5.70
C ASP A 234 5.40 -3.87 -4.69
N VAL A 235 4.86 -4.64 -3.74
CA VAL A 235 5.68 -5.34 -2.73
C VAL A 235 6.67 -6.35 -3.31
N TYR A 236 6.48 -6.78 -4.56
CA TYR A 236 7.38 -7.70 -5.27
C TYR A 236 8.41 -6.98 -6.15
N GLY A 237 8.45 -5.64 -6.11
CA GLY A 237 9.42 -4.83 -6.85
C GLY A 237 9.06 -4.56 -8.30
N ARG A 238 7.89 -4.96 -8.77
CA ARG A 238 7.41 -4.57 -10.10
C ARG A 238 7.01 -3.12 -10.10
N GLN A 239 7.31 -2.44 -11.19
CA GLN A 239 7.09 -1.01 -11.33
C GLN A 239 6.39 -0.70 -12.65
N ALA A 240 5.48 0.27 -12.61
CA ALA A 240 4.81 0.80 -13.78
C ALA A 240 4.70 2.32 -13.64
N THR A 241 4.74 3.04 -14.76
CA THR A 241 4.53 4.49 -14.79
C THR A 241 3.37 4.82 -15.73
N ALA A 242 2.34 5.47 -15.19
CA ALA A 242 1.26 6.04 -15.98
C ALA A 242 1.53 7.53 -16.23
N THR A 243 1.24 8.01 -17.43
CA THR A 243 1.34 9.42 -17.82
C THR A 243 -0.03 10.00 -18.13
N ASN A 244 -0.10 11.32 -18.31
CA ASN A 244 -1.32 12.04 -18.70
C ASN A 244 -2.48 11.92 -17.70
N ILE A 245 -2.19 11.67 -16.41
CA ILE A 245 -3.20 11.65 -15.36
C ILE A 245 -3.58 13.09 -15.02
N ARG A 246 -4.85 13.45 -15.12
CA ARG A 246 -5.35 14.82 -14.93
C ARG A 246 -5.81 15.05 -13.50
N MET A 247 -5.83 16.31 -13.07
CA MET A 247 -6.44 16.71 -11.79
C MET A 247 -7.97 16.75 -11.94
N LEU A 248 -8.60 15.57 -11.97
CA LEU A 248 -10.06 15.42 -12.03
C LEU A 248 -10.52 14.77 -10.73
N ALA A 249 -11.05 15.59 -9.81
CA ALA A 249 -11.54 15.12 -8.53
C ALA A 249 -12.61 14.04 -8.74
N GLU A 250 -12.49 12.96 -7.98
CA GLU A 250 -13.44 11.86 -7.89
C GLU A 250 -13.68 11.02 -9.15
N GLN A 251 -13.15 11.42 -10.30
CA GLN A 251 -13.25 10.67 -11.55
C GLN A 251 -12.17 9.60 -11.63
N VAL A 252 -12.58 8.37 -11.92
CA VAL A 252 -11.67 7.25 -12.17
C VAL A 252 -11.08 7.38 -13.57
N GLN A 253 -9.76 7.55 -13.63
CA GLN A 253 -8.97 7.62 -14.86
C GLN A 253 -8.24 6.30 -15.07
N ARG A 254 -8.52 5.61 -16.17
CA ARG A 254 -7.83 4.36 -16.53
C ARG A 254 -6.63 4.66 -17.42
N SER A 255 -5.49 4.08 -17.06
CA SER A 255 -4.27 4.11 -17.87
C SER A 255 -4.09 2.82 -18.67
N THR A 256 -3.14 2.83 -19.60
CA THR A 256 -2.65 1.63 -20.29
C THR A 256 -1.49 0.95 -19.55
N ALA A 257 -0.95 1.58 -18.49
CA ALA A 257 0.13 1.03 -17.69
C ALA A 257 -0.38 -0.10 -16.79
N SER A 258 0.36 -1.19 -16.68
CA SER A 258 0.03 -2.33 -15.81
C SER A 258 1.28 -2.86 -15.11
N LEU A 259 1.08 -3.44 -13.92
CA LEU A 259 2.14 -4.12 -13.18
C LEU A 259 2.33 -5.54 -13.74
N ALA A 260 2.87 -5.64 -14.96
CA ALA A 260 3.22 -6.93 -15.55
C ALA A 260 4.43 -7.55 -14.83
N GLY A 261 4.46 -8.88 -14.76
CA GLY A 261 5.66 -9.62 -14.31
C GLY A 261 6.85 -9.35 -15.25
N PRO A 262 8.09 -9.64 -14.81
CA PRO A 262 9.25 -9.59 -15.70
C PRO A 262 9.01 -10.57 -16.87
N GLY A 263 8.75 -10.05 -18.08
CA GLY A 263 8.52 -10.92 -19.24
C GLY A 263 7.72 -10.38 -20.43
N THR A 264 7.20 -9.15 -20.42
CA THR A 264 6.60 -8.58 -21.64
C THR A 264 7.32 -7.30 -22.04
N PRO A 265 8.18 -7.33 -23.07
CA PRO A 265 8.72 -6.12 -23.67
C PRO A 265 7.58 -5.23 -24.14
N ALA A 266 7.64 -3.96 -23.73
CA ALA A 266 6.87 -2.91 -24.35
C ALA A 266 7.28 -2.82 -25.83
N GLY A 267 6.31 -2.98 -26.73
CA GLY A 267 6.42 -2.56 -28.12
C GLY A 267 6.98 -3.60 -29.08
N THR A 268 6.07 -4.32 -29.74
CA THR A 268 6.17 -4.37 -31.20
C THR A 268 5.01 -3.55 -31.73
N ALA A 269 5.32 -2.34 -32.21
CA ALA A 269 4.41 -1.57 -33.03
C ALA A 269 3.88 -2.50 -34.13
N ARG A 270 2.56 -2.69 -34.19
CA ARG A 270 1.91 -3.36 -35.30
C ARG A 270 2.02 -2.40 -36.48
N THR A 271 3.15 -2.46 -37.18
CA THR A 271 3.38 -1.75 -38.44
C THR A 271 2.29 -2.15 -39.41
N SER A 272 1.43 -1.19 -39.72
CA SER A 272 0.52 -1.21 -40.85
C SER A 272 1.35 -1.33 -42.13
N SER A 273 1.49 -2.53 -42.67
CA SER A 273 2.00 -2.76 -44.02
C SER A 273 0.83 -2.80 -44.99
N SER A 274 0.57 -1.67 -45.64
CA SER A 274 -0.18 -1.58 -46.89
C SER A 274 0.67 -2.15 -48.03
N SER A 275 0.14 -3.14 -48.76
CA SER A 275 0.52 -3.37 -50.16
C SER A 275 -0.57 -4.10 -50.95
N PRO A 276 -0.74 -3.83 -52.26
CA PRO A 276 -2.00 -4.04 -53.00
C PRO A 276 -2.01 -5.29 -53.92
N SER A 277 -3.15 -5.49 -54.61
CA SER A 277 -3.47 -6.52 -55.64
C SER A 277 -3.94 -7.88 -55.12
N ALA A 278 -4.98 -8.56 -55.64
CA ALA A 278 -5.90 -8.30 -56.75
C ALA A 278 -7.20 -9.15 -56.59
N ARG A 279 -8.25 -8.74 -57.30
CA ARG A 279 -9.60 -9.33 -57.45
C ARG A 279 -9.56 -10.74 -58.09
N PRO A 280 -10.45 -11.69 -57.71
CA PRO A 280 -11.69 -11.92 -58.48
C PRO A 280 -12.96 -12.23 -57.65
N THR A 281 -14.07 -11.63 -58.05
CA THR A 281 -15.49 -12.07 -57.88
C THR A 281 -15.84 -13.22 -58.85
N PRO A 282 -17.04 -13.84 -58.84
CA PRO A 282 -18.23 -13.67 -57.99
C PRO A 282 -18.84 -15.00 -57.45
N THR A 283 -19.88 -14.93 -56.60
CA THR A 283 -21.21 -15.56 -56.81
C THR A 283 -22.19 -15.18 -55.68
N ALA A 284 -23.41 -14.79 -56.07
CA ALA A 284 -24.57 -14.39 -55.25
C ALA A 284 -25.09 -15.57 -54.38
N SER A 285 -25.91 -15.45 -53.32
CA SER A 285 -27.18 -14.74 -53.08
C SER A 285 -27.72 -15.22 -51.68
N PRO A 286 -28.91 -14.85 -51.17
CA PRO A 286 -29.38 -13.56 -50.67
C PRO A 286 -29.66 -13.56 -49.13
N ALA A 287 -29.94 -12.36 -48.61
CA ALA A 287 -30.27 -12.05 -47.21
C ALA A 287 -31.71 -12.42 -46.80
N PRO A 288 -32.00 -12.41 -45.48
CA PRO A 288 -33.28 -11.88 -45.00
C PRO A 288 -33.10 -10.62 -44.14
N THR A 289 -33.95 -9.65 -44.47
CA THR A 289 -34.22 -8.38 -43.80
C THR A 289 -34.71 -8.58 -42.36
N VAL A 290 -34.08 -7.90 -41.39
CA VAL A 290 -34.70 -7.65 -40.08
C VAL A 290 -34.66 -6.15 -39.80
N THR A 291 -35.85 -5.57 -39.81
CA THR A 291 -36.18 -4.20 -39.43
C THR A 291 -36.07 -4.07 -37.90
N ILE A 292 -35.26 -3.12 -37.41
CA ILE A 292 -35.19 -2.76 -35.98
C ILE A 292 -35.71 -1.32 -35.81
N PRO A 293 -36.76 -1.08 -34.99
CA PRO A 293 -37.22 0.28 -34.67
C PRO A 293 -36.31 0.98 -33.65
N PRO A 294 -36.29 2.33 -33.60
CA PRO A 294 -35.43 3.09 -32.70
C PRO A 294 -35.90 3.02 -31.24
N SER A 295 -34.93 2.93 -30.31
CA SER A 295 -35.15 3.06 -28.87
C SER A 295 -35.32 4.52 -28.44
N PRO A 296 -36.21 4.83 -27.48
CA PRO A 296 -36.35 6.17 -26.92
C PRO A 296 -35.32 6.48 -25.81
N THR A 297 -35.00 7.77 -25.74
CA THR A 297 -34.18 8.51 -24.77
C THR A 297 -34.60 8.28 -23.31
N PRO A 298 -33.66 8.16 -22.34
CA PRO A 298 -33.97 8.35 -20.93
C PRO A 298 -33.91 9.84 -20.56
N ALA A 299 -34.99 10.30 -19.94
CA ALA A 299 -35.12 11.61 -19.32
C ALA A 299 -34.36 11.68 -17.98
N GLU A 300 -33.67 12.80 -17.82
CA GLU A 300 -33.55 13.70 -16.67
C GLU A 300 -33.53 13.17 -15.22
N VAL A 301 -32.44 13.56 -14.57
CA VAL A 301 -32.06 13.42 -13.16
C VAL A 301 -32.79 14.46 -12.31
N ILE A 302 -33.26 14.07 -11.12
CA ILE A 302 -33.58 15.00 -10.03
C ILE A 302 -32.89 14.52 -8.74
N ALA A 303 -31.97 15.34 -8.24
CA ALA A 303 -31.41 15.27 -6.89
C ALA A 303 -32.31 16.04 -5.90
N PRO A 304 -32.16 15.83 -4.57
CA PRO A 304 -31.77 17.00 -3.78
C PRO A 304 -30.80 16.75 -2.62
N ALA A 305 -30.01 17.82 -2.41
CA ALA A 305 -29.61 18.47 -1.17
C ALA A 305 -28.86 17.68 -0.08
N THR A 306 -27.55 17.95 -0.05
CA THR A 306 -26.63 17.82 1.07
C THR A 306 -26.96 18.79 2.22
N THR A 307 -26.77 18.34 3.46
CA THR A 307 -26.57 19.20 4.63
C THR A 307 -25.16 18.94 5.16
N LEU A 308 -24.34 19.99 5.24
CA LEU A 308 -23.01 19.99 5.85
C LEU A 308 -23.14 20.12 7.36
N GLU A 309 -22.43 19.27 8.11
CA GLU A 309 -21.89 19.66 9.42
C GLU A 309 -20.43 19.19 9.53
N ALA A 310 -19.60 20.11 10.00
CA ALA A 310 -18.16 20.01 10.11
C ALA A 310 -17.76 19.91 11.57
N LEU A 311 -16.88 18.98 11.95
CA LEU A 311 -16.14 19.04 13.22
C LEU A 311 -14.72 18.46 13.10
N ALA A 312 -13.77 19.40 13.20
CA ALA A 312 -12.52 19.41 13.96
C ALA A 312 -11.62 18.15 14.06
N GLY A 313 -10.52 18.24 13.30
CA GLY A 313 -9.11 18.06 13.69
C GLY A 313 -8.72 17.30 14.98
N ALA A 314 -7.95 16.23 14.78
CA ALA A 314 -6.95 15.76 15.74
C ALA A 314 -5.63 15.46 15.00
N ALA A 315 -4.53 15.99 15.53
CA ALA A 315 -3.18 15.86 15.01
C ALA A 315 -2.62 14.42 15.20
N PRO A 316 -1.69 13.95 14.35
CA PRO A 316 -1.17 12.60 14.44
C PRO A 316 -0.09 12.49 15.52
N LEU A 317 -0.33 11.59 16.47
CA LEU A 317 0.71 11.04 17.35
C LEU A 317 1.64 10.14 16.52
N GLY A 318 2.94 10.31 16.74
CA GLY A 318 4.02 9.68 15.99
C GLY A 318 3.89 8.17 15.89
N THR A 319 4.14 7.67 14.69
CA THR A 319 4.25 6.25 14.40
C THR A 319 5.54 5.67 15.02
N PRO A 320 5.47 4.57 15.79
CA PRO A 320 6.65 3.76 16.03
C PRO A 320 7.06 3.11 14.70
N ARG A 321 8.34 3.26 14.35
CA ARG A 321 8.94 2.58 13.21
C ARG A 321 9.02 1.07 13.50
N CYS A 322 8.28 0.30 12.71
CA CYS A 322 8.86 -0.78 11.93
C CYS A 322 9.14 -0.18 10.53
#